data_AF-A0AA47BSB0-F1
#
_entry.id   AF-A0AA47BSB0-F1
#
_cell.length_a   1.000
_cell.length_b   1.000
_cell.length_c   1.000
_cell.angle_alpha   90.00
_cell.angle_beta   90.00
_cell.angle_gamma   90.00
#
_symmetry.space_group_name_H-M   'P 1'
#
loop_
_entity.id
_entity.type
_entity.pdbx_description
1 polymer ?
#
loop_
_entity_poly.entity_id
_entity_poly.type
_entity_poly.pdbx_seq_one_letter_code
_entity_poly.pdbx_strand_id
1 'polypeptide(L)' 'MKKTNEKMDVKDGTVGTGKELLQDIHALSRRMNIDFAVLAGVMEAQGWKDGKEVALGEFEKALTDFLGARAG' A
#
# COMPACT_ATOMS: atom_id res chain seq x y z
N MET A 1 -53.05 4.98 -2.71
CA MET A 1 -51.93 5.84 -2.28
C MET A 1 -50.61 5.11 -2.57
N LYS A 2 -49.70 5.82 -3.24
CA LYS A 2 -48.23 5.68 -3.39
C LYS A 2 -47.61 4.28 -3.63
N LYS A 3 -47.01 4.16 -4.83
CA LYS A 3 -45.93 3.23 -5.21
C LYS A 3 -44.70 3.49 -4.33
N THR A 4 -44.04 2.44 -3.84
CA THR A 4 -42.70 2.54 -3.24
C THR A 4 -41.70 1.92 -4.22
N ASN A 5 -41.20 2.77 -5.13
CA ASN A 5 -39.94 2.58 -5.84
C ASN A 5 -38.83 3.12 -4.94
N GLU A 6 -37.80 2.34 -4.62
CA GLU A 6 -36.40 2.81 -4.52
C GLU A 6 -35.53 1.58 -4.22
N LYS A 7 -34.85 1.00 -5.21
CA LYS A 7 -33.43 1.30 -5.49
C LYS A 7 -32.60 1.39 -4.22
N MET A 8 -32.17 0.24 -3.70
CA MET A 8 -30.94 0.20 -2.92
C MET A 8 -29.77 0.28 -3.90
N ASP A 9 -29.46 1.50 -4.31
CA ASP A 9 -28.13 1.86 -4.80
C ASP A 9 -27.16 1.65 -3.63
N VAL A 10 -26.54 0.47 -3.54
CA VAL A 10 -25.34 0.28 -2.71
C VAL A 10 -24.19 0.97 -3.44
N LYS A 11 -24.17 2.31 -3.36
CA LYS A 11 -22.96 3.11 -3.50
C LYS A 11 -22.29 3.12 -2.15
N ASP A 12 -21.70 1.99 -1.77
CA ASP A 12 -20.79 1.98 -0.63
C ASP A 12 -19.43 2.49 -1.10
N GLY A 13 -19.11 3.70 -0.64
CA GLY A 13 -17.75 4.10 -0.36
C GLY A 13 -16.85 4.27 -1.57
N THR A 14 -17.00 5.39 -2.25
CA THR A 14 -15.94 6.12 -2.96
C THR A 14 -14.54 5.75 -2.46
N VAL A 15 -13.81 4.95 -3.24
CA VAL A 15 -12.35 4.85 -3.18
C VAL A 15 -11.85 6.27 -3.35
N GLY A 16 -11.43 6.89 -2.25
CA GLY A 16 -11.05 8.29 -2.20
C GLY A 16 -10.04 8.60 -3.29
N THR A 17 -10.45 9.44 -4.23
CA THR A 17 -9.60 10.03 -5.23
C THR A 17 -8.52 10.89 -4.54
N GLY A 18 -7.26 10.55 -4.76
CA GLY A 18 -6.25 11.57 -5.08
C GLY A 18 -5.25 12.00 -4.01
N LYS A 19 -5.05 11.24 -2.92
CA LYS A 19 -3.80 11.32 -2.13
C LYS A 19 -3.42 9.91 -1.75
N GLU A 20 -2.32 9.39 -2.29
CA GLU A 20 -1.70 8.19 -1.73
C GLU A 20 -1.47 8.46 -0.23
N LEU A 21 -2.17 7.70 0.61
CA LEU A 21 -2.00 7.80 2.05
C LEU A 21 -0.58 7.33 2.36
N LEU A 22 0.25 8.22 2.88
CA LEU A 22 1.54 7.82 3.41
C LEU A 22 1.29 6.93 4.61
N GLN A 23 1.89 5.75 4.59
CA GLN A 23 1.80 4.79 5.67
C GLN A 23 3.21 4.43 6.10
N ASP A 24 3.33 4.12 7.38
CA ASP A 24 4.57 3.56 7.93
C ASP A 24 4.98 2.28 7.17
N ILE A 25 6.26 2.19 6.81
CA ILE A 25 6.83 1.06 6.08
C ILE A 25 6.66 -0.28 6.82
N HIS A 26 6.61 -0.30 8.16
CA HIS A 26 6.37 -1.52 8.93
C HIS A 26 4.87 -1.90 8.92
N ALA A 27 3.97 -0.94 8.80
CA ALA A 27 2.55 -1.22 8.57
C ALA A 27 2.33 -1.80 7.15
N LEU A 28 2.99 -1.23 6.13
CA LEU A 28 2.89 -1.70 4.75
C LEU A 28 3.44 -3.12 4.58
N SER A 29 4.64 -3.40 5.10
CA SER A 29 5.23 -4.75 5.06
C SER A 29 4.35 -5.78 5.76
N ARG A 30 3.79 -5.48 6.94
CA ARG A 30 2.86 -6.38 7.63
C ARG A 30 1.58 -6.64 6.84
N ARG A 31 0.99 -5.59 6.24
CA ARG A 31 -0.19 -5.72 5.39
C ARG A 31 0.06 -6.62 4.19
N MET A 32 1.27 -6.54 3.62
CA MET A 32 1.69 -7.31 2.45
C MET A 32 2.36 -8.66 2.79
N ASN A 33 2.42 -9.05 4.07
CA ASN A 33 3.15 -10.25 4.54
C ASN A 33 4.60 -10.31 4.03
N ILE A 34 5.30 -9.17 4.05
CA ILE A 34 6.71 -9.09 3.68
C ILE A 34 7.55 -9.45 4.91
N ASP A 35 8.44 -10.44 4.72
CA ASP A 35 9.43 -10.82 5.71
C ASP A 35 10.31 -9.63 6.13
N PHE A 36 10.64 -9.56 7.41
CA PHE A 36 11.48 -8.50 7.95
C PHE A 36 12.83 -8.39 7.25
N ALA A 37 13.42 -9.53 6.84
CA ALA A 37 14.68 -9.54 6.09
C ALA A 37 14.57 -8.87 4.72
N VAL A 38 13.43 -9.05 4.02
CA VAL A 38 13.17 -8.40 2.74
C VAL A 38 12.93 -6.91 2.94
N LEU A 39 12.12 -6.54 3.95
CA LEU A 39 11.90 -5.14 4.30
C LEU A 39 13.21 -4.42 4.63
N ALA A 40 14.07 -5.02 5.45
CA ALA A 40 15.36 -4.44 5.80
C ALA A 40 16.23 -4.20 4.56
N GLY A 41 16.24 -5.15 3.61
CA GLY A 41 16.96 -4.99 2.35
C GLY A 41 16.38 -3.89 1.45
N VAL A 42 15.06 -3.76 1.37
CA VAL A 42 14.39 -2.66 0.66
C VAL A 42 14.74 -1.32 1.30
N MET A 43 14.69 -1.24 2.63
CA MET A 43 15.03 -0.02 3.38
C MET A 43 16.48 0.39 3.15
N GLU A 44 17.43 -0.55 3.21
CA GLU A 44 18.83 -0.29 2.95
C GLU A 44 19.07 0.18 1.51
N ALA A 45 18.47 -0.49 0.52
CA ALA A 45 18.62 -0.15 -0.89
C ALA A 45 18.07 1.25 -1.22
N GLN A 46 17.00 1.68 -0.55
CA GLN A 46 16.40 3.00 -0.73
C GLN A 46 16.96 4.07 0.21
N GLY A 47 17.82 3.70 1.17
CA GLY A 47 18.28 4.60 2.23
C GLY A 47 17.16 5.06 3.17
N TRP A 48 16.10 4.26 3.32
CA TRP A 48 14.99 4.52 4.23
C TRP A 48 15.36 4.17 5.67
N LYS A 49 14.77 4.89 6.61
CA LYS A 49 14.96 4.71 8.05
C LYS A 49 13.68 4.16 8.69
N ASP A 50 13.83 3.63 9.90
CA ASP A 50 12.69 3.26 10.75
C ASP A 50 11.74 4.45 10.94
N GLY A 51 10.43 4.19 10.95
CA GLY A 51 9.38 5.21 11.04
C GLY A 51 9.21 6.05 9.77
N LYS A 52 9.84 5.66 8.64
CA LYS A 52 9.61 6.31 7.35
C LYS A 52 8.18 6.06 6.89
N GLU A 53 7.49 7.14 6.54
CA GLU A 53 6.19 7.06 5.86
C GLU A 53 6.41 7.12 4.35
N VAL A 54 5.86 6.15 3.63
CA VAL A 54 5.91 6.08 2.16
C VAL A 54 4.53 5.80 1.61
N ALA A 55 4.33 6.18 0.35
CA ALA A 55 3.15 5.83 -0.39
C ALA A 55 3.16 4.33 -0.73
N LEU A 56 1.98 3.71 -0.82
CA LEU A 56 1.87 2.28 -1.18
C LEU A 56 2.56 2.00 -2.52
N GLY A 57 2.35 2.83 -3.54
CA GLY A 57 2.96 2.62 -4.86
C GLY A 57 4.49 2.75 -4.83
N GLU A 58 5.03 3.65 -4.01
CA GLU A 58 6.49 3.80 -3.83
C GLU A 58 7.08 2.56 -3.14
N PHE A 59 6.40 2.04 -2.11
CA PHE A 59 6.79 0.81 -1.43
C PHE A 59 6.76 -0.41 -2.36
N GLU A 60 5.68 -0.59 -3.12
CA GLU A 60 5.53 -1.69 -4.08
C GLU A 60 6.60 -1.66 -5.16
N LYS A 61 6.91 -0.46 -5.68
CA LYS A 61 7.97 -0.28 -6.66
C LYS A 61 9.33 -0.64 -6.05
N ALA A 62 9.67 -0.11 -4.88
CA ALA A 62 10.93 -0.40 -4.22
C ALA A 62 11.08 -1.89 -3.89
N LEU A 63 10.01 -2.54 -3.47
CA LEU A 63 9.97 -3.98 -3.22
C LEU A 63 10.23 -4.78 -4.51
N THR A 64 9.57 -4.40 -5.61
CA THR A 64 9.72 -5.06 -6.91
C THR A 64 11.13 -4.89 -7.46
N ASP A 65 11.69 -3.67 -7.39
CA ASP A 65 13.08 -3.39 -7.78
C ASP A 65 14.07 -4.21 -6.96
N PHE A 66 13.88 -4.31 -5.63
CA PHE A 66 14.74 -5.09 -4.74
C PHE A 66 14.69 -6.60 -5.04
N LEU A 67 13.49 -7.16 -5.21
CA LEU A 67 13.31 -8.58 -5.53
C LEU A 67 13.79 -8.90 -6.96
N GLY A 68 13.57 -8.00 -7.91
CA GLY A 68 14.02 -8.14 -9.30
C GLY A 68 15.55 -8.08 -9.42
N ALA A 69 16.21 -7.17 -8.70
CA ALA A 69 17.67 -7.07 -8.68
C ALA A 69 18.35 -8.32 -8.08
N ARG A 70 17.66 -9.06 -7.20
CA ARG A 70 18.17 -10.30 -6.59
C ARG A 70 18.02 -11.55 -7.50
N ALA A 71 17.16 -11.49 -8.51
CA ALA A 71 16.89 -12.61 -9.41
C ALA A 71 17.82 -12.65 -10.65
N GLY A 72 18.69 -11.65 -10.83
CA GLY A 72 19.66 -11.53 -11.93
C GLY A 72 21.05 -12.06 -11.61
#